data_AF-A0A1V4IDT3-F1
#
_entry.id   AF-A0A1V4IDT3-F1
#
_cell.length_a   1.000
_cell.length_b   1.000
_cell.length_c   1.000
_cell.angle_alpha   90.00
_cell.angle_beta   90.00
_cell.angle_gamma   90.00
#
_symmetry.space_group_name_H-M   'P 1'
#
loop_
_entity.id
_entity.type
_entity.pdbx_description
1 polymer ?
#
loop_
_entity_poly.entity_id
_entity_poly.type
_entity_poly.pdbx_seq_one_letter_code
_entity_poly.pdbx_strand_id
1 'polypeptide(L)'
;MQSSKSKYLIISGIVILFLLIFPITIAFNYARDTASTKEISYNEFIRLLDEKQLSKVEVTSEELIITPSEGNEAYKGKILNTPNIDDETLISKLQEAGVEYEGKNLKETSLHNFMIIWIIPIGIICSIIIIPMAAIYFIWRFLSLKKENKRLRIQVKYLLDKK
;
A
#
# COMPACT_ATOMS: atom_id res chain seq x y z
N MET A 1 -0.95 40.38 3.27
CA MET A 1 -0.29 39.50 2.27
C MET A 1 0.78 38.57 2.87
N GLN A 2 1.31 38.84 4.07
CA GLN A 2 2.35 38.03 4.74
C GLN A 2 1.82 36.73 5.39
N SER A 3 0.54 36.72 5.79
CA SER A 3 -0.11 35.59 6.50
C SER A 3 -0.36 34.33 5.63
N SER A 4 -0.49 34.44 4.30
CA SER A 4 -0.71 33.26 3.46
C SER A 4 0.60 32.53 3.15
N LYS A 5 1.70 33.26 2.90
CA LYS A 5 3.03 32.68 2.63
C LYS A 5 3.51 31.77 3.76
N SER A 6 3.30 32.14 5.03
CA SER A 6 3.68 31.28 6.16
C SER A 6 2.88 29.99 6.21
N LYS A 7 1.58 30.04 5.90
CA LYS A 7 0.72 28.85 5.80
C LYS A 7 1.18 27.92 4.67
N TYR A 8 1.53 28.47 3.51
CA TYR A 8 2.07 27.69 2.40
C TYR A 8 3.42 27.03 2.75
N LEU A 9 4.29 27.72 3.47
CA LEU A 9 5.58 27.17 3.92
C LEU A 9 5.40 26.03 4.94
N ILE A 10 4.46 26.18 5.87
CA ILE A 10 4.12 25.12 6.84
C ILE A 10 3.52 23.91 6.11
N ILE A 11 2.56 24.14 5.20
CA ILE A 11 1.95 23.07 4.41
C ILE A 11 2.99 22.38 3.52
N SER A 12 3.86 23.13 2.85
CA SER A 12 4.92 22.54 2.02
C SER A 12 5.91 21.73 2.85
N GLY A 13 6.25 22.19 4.06
CA GLY A 13 7.11 21.45 4.98
C GLY A 13 6.49 20.12 5.41
N ILE A 14 5.20 20.12 5.74
CA ILE A 14 4.46 18.89 6.11
C ILE A 14 4.37 17.93 4.92
N VAL A 15 4.10 18.43 3.71
CA VAL A 15 4.04 17.60 2.49
C VAL A 15 5.40 16.98 2.18
N ILE A 16 6.50 17.74 2.28
CA ILE A 16 7.85 17.22 2.06
C ILE A 16 8.19 16.16 3.11
N LEU A 17 7.87 16.42 4.38
CA LEU A 17 8.11 15.46 5.47
C LEU A 17 7.33 14.16 5.25
N PHE A 18 6.06 14.24 4.84
CA PHE A 18 5.25 13.08 4.51
C PHE A 18 5.83 12.32 3.31
N LEU A 19 6.25 13.01 2.25
CA LEU A 19 6.87 12.39 1.07
C LEU A 19 8.19 11.70 1.39
N LEU A 20 8.92 12.11 2.44
CA LEU A 20 10.15 11.46 2.87
C LEU A 20 9.87 10.26 3.81
N ILE A 21 8.98 10.41 4.78
CA ILE A 21 8.73 9.38 5.80
C ILE A 21 7.87 8.25 5.23
N PHE A 22 6.87 8.55 4.43
CA PHE A 22 5.93 7.56 3.88
C PHE A 22 6.63 6.41 3.13
N PRO A 23 7.51 6.64 2.14
CA PRO A 23 8.21 5.55 1.46
C PRO A 23 9.15 4.77 2.39
N ILE A 24 9.76 5.43 3.39
CA ILE A 24 10.61 4.75 4.38
C ILE A 24 9.77 3.80 5.24
N THR A 25 8.56 4.19 5.65
CA THR A 25 7.68 3.31 6.43
C THR A 25 7.19 2.11 5.62
N ILE A 26 6.89 2.29 4.33
CA ILE A 26 6.52 1.18 3.44
C ILE A 26 7.73 0.25 3.24
N ALA A 27 8.89 0.81 2.92
CA ALA A 27 10.12 0.06 2.73
C ALA A 27 10.54 -0.71 4.00
N PHE A 28 10.38 -0.11 5.18
CA PHE A 28 10.70 -0.76 6.45
C PHE A 28 9.75 -1.91 6.78
N ASN A 29 8.44 -1.75 6.53
CA ASN A 29 7.49 -2.85 6.72
C ASN A 29 7.73 -3.98 5.72
N TYR A 30 7.93 -3.65 4.44
CA TYR A 30 8.25 -4.63 3.39
C TYR A 30 9.58 -5.36 3.65
N ALA A 31 10.62 -4.63 4.08
CA ALA A 31 11.90 -5.21 4.45
C ALA A 31 11.79 -6.10 5.69
N ARG A 32 10.91 -5.78 6.65
CA ARG A 32 10.64 -6.66 7.79
C ARG A 32 10.00 -7.96 7.36
N ASP A 33 8.98 -7.91 6.53
CA ASP A 33 8.32 -9.12 6.01
C ASP A 33 9.32 -9.99 5.23
N THR A 34 10.13 -9.39 4.36
CA THR A 34 11.11 -10.12 3.53
C THR A 34 12.29 -10.66 4.34
N ALA A 35 12.79 -9.90 5.34
CA ALA A 35 13.93 -10.33 6.17
C ALA A 35 13.53 -11.36 7.24
N SER A 36 12.25 -11.37 7.64
CA SER A 36 11.70 -12.32 8.58
C SER A 36 11.28 -13.64 7.92
N THR A 37 11.13 -13.72 6.60
CA THR A 37 10.83 -14.98 5.91
C THR A 37 12.08 -15.67 5.38
N LYS A 38 12.24 -16.97 5.60
CA LYS A 38 13.35 -17.76 5.05
C LYS A 38 12.84 -19.05 4.43
N GLU A 39 13.16 -19.26 3.15
CA GLU A 39 12.88 -20.52 2.48
C GLU A 39 13.81 -21.64 3.00
N ILE A 40 13.22 -22.79 3.27
CA ILE A 40 13.92 -24.02 3.67
C ILE A 40 13.46 -25.18 2.79
N SER A 41 14.31 -26.21 2.66
CA SER A 41 13.91 -27.42 1.96
C SER A 41 12.91 -28.22 2.78
N TYR A 42 12.10 -29.04 2.11
CA TYR A 42 11.16 -29.93 2.80
C TYR A 42 11.87 -30.87 3.78
N ASN A 43 13.07 -31.36 3.42
CA ASN A 43 13.88 -32.19 4.30
C ASN A 43 14.34 -31.44 5.56
N GLU A 44 14.69 -30.16 5.43
CA GLU A 44 15.04 -29.33 6.58
C GLU A 44 13.81 -29.09 7.47
N PHE A 45 12.63 -28.90 6.89
CA PHE A 45 11.38 -28.85 7.64
C PHE A 45 11.14 -30.14 8.45
N ILE A 46 11.25 -31.31 7.81
CA ILE A 46 11.09 -32.60 8.50
C ILE A 46 12.12 -32.76 9.63
N ARG A 47 13.38 -32.39 9.39
CA ARG A 47 14.42 -32.40 10.44
C ARG A 47 14.03 -31.53 11.64
N LEU A 48 13.56 -30.31 11.40
CA LEU A 48 13.13 -29.39 12.46
C LEU A 48 11.89 -29.88 13.19
N LEU A 49 10.99 -30.57 12.48
CA LEU A 49 9.80 -31.21 13.05
C LEU A 49 10.20 -32.35 14.00
N ASP A 50 11.09 -33.24 13.54
CA ASP A 50 11.62 -34.36 14.33
C ASP A 50 12.39 -33.89 15.57
N GLU A 51 13.14 -32.79 15.44
CA GLU A 51 13.87 -32.15 16.53
C GLU A 51 12.97 -31.34 17.49
N LYS A 52 11.66 -31.30 17.26
CA LYS A 52 10.68 -30.52 18.04
C LYS A 52 11.02 -29.03 18.14
N GLN A 53 11.59 -28.48 17.07
CA GLN A 53 12.00 -27.08 16.98
C GLN A 53 10.95 -26.17 16.33
N LEU A 54 9.71 -26.66 16.21
CA LEU A 54 8.59 -25.96 15.58
C LEU A 54 7.46 -25.77 16.60
N SER A 55 6.79 -24.62 16.54
CA SER A 55 5.63 -24.30 17.37
C SER A 55 4.32 -24.46 16.59
N LYS A 56 4.30 -23.98 15.34
CA LYS A 56 3.09 -23.97 14.49
C LYS A 56 3.42 -24.20 13.02
N VAL A 57 2.55 -24.92 12.32
CA VAL A 57 2.61 -25.11 10.86
C VAL A 57 1.25 -24.77 10.23
N GLU A 58 1.22 -23.77 9.35
CA GLU A 58 0.04 -23.44 8.55
C GLU A 58 0.18 -24.09 7.17
N VAL A 59 -0.75 -24.98 6.84
CA VAL A 59 -0.77 -25.72 5.57
C VAL A 59 -1.61 -24.94 4.56
N THR A 60 -0.98 -24.50 3.46
CA THR A 60 -1.67 -23.86 2.35
C THR A 60 -1.64 -24.75 1.09
N SER A 61 -2.32 -24.34 0.03
CA SER A 61 -2.31 -25.05 -1.25
C SER A 61 -0.96 -25.01 -1.98
N GLU A 62 -0.11 -24.02 -1.69
CA GLU A 62 1.15 -23.82 -2.42
C GLU A 62 2.39 -24.08 -1.56
N GLU A 63 2.35 -23.68 -0.29
CA GLU A 63 3.47 -23.78 0.64
C GLU A 63 3.03 -24.09 2.07
N LEU A 64 3.97 -24.56 2.87
CA LEU A 64 3.84 -24.67 4.32
C LEU A 64 4.49 -23.43 4.95
N ILE A 65 3.76 -22.75 5.82
CA ILE A 65 4.27 -21.63 6.60
C ILE A 65 4.57 -22.15 8.00
N ILE A 66 5.82 -22.04 8.40
CA ILE A 66 6.36 -22.72 9.57
C ILE A 66 6.85 -21.68 10.57
N THR A 67 6.38 -21.82 11.81
CA THR A 67 6.80 -20.99 12.93
C THR A 67 7.76 -21.80 13.80
N PRO A 68 9.04 -21.38 13.94
CA PRO A 68 9.98 -22.01 14.85
C PRO A 68 9.51 -21.92 16.31
N SER A 69 9.92 -22.87 17.15
CA SER A 69 9.71 -22.78 18.59
C SER A 69 10.63 -21.74 19.22
N GLU A 70 10.28 -21.24 20.41
CA GLU A 70 11.10 -20.23 21.11
C GLU A 70 12.53 -20.69 21.40
N GLY A 71 12.75 -22.01 21.51
CA GLY A 71 14.07 -22.61 21.72
C GLY A 71 14.93 -22.72 20.45
N ASN A 72 14.39 -22.38 19.28
CA ASN A 72 15.13 -22.44 18.02
C ASN A 72 15.95 -21.15 17.81
N GLU A 73 17.16 -21.10 18.36
CA GLU A 73 18.04 -19.92 18.24
C GLU A 73 18.50 -19.66 16.79
N ALA A 74 18.58 -20.70 15.93
CA ALA A 74 19.02 -20.55 14.55
C ALA A 74 18.01 -19.80 13.67
N TYR A 75 16.72 -19.97 13.96
CA TYR A 75 15.61 -19.38 13.19
C TYR A 75 14.74 -18.42 14.02
N LYS A 76 15.26 -17.96 15.16
CA LYS A 76 14.56 -17.04 16.06
C LYS A 76 14.08 -15.77 15.35
N GLY A 77 12.80 -15.45 15.52
CA GLY A 77 12.17 -14.27 14.91
C GLY A 77 12.00 -14.37 13.39
N LYS A 78 12.12 -15.58 12.82
CA LYS A 78 11.86 -15.85 11.41
C LYS A 78 10.65 -16.75 11.24
N ILE A 79 9.96 -16.57 10.12
CA ILE A 79 8.98 -17.49 9.55
C ILE A 79 9.70 -18.28 8.46
N LEU A 80 9.52 -19.61 8.47
CA LEU A 80 10.15 -20.49 7.49
C LEU A 80 9.10 -20.96 6.49
N ASN A 81 9.46 -21.06 5.22
CA ASN A 81 8.54 -21.53 4.18
C ASN A 81 9.16 -22.68 3.40
N THR A 82 8.33 -23.64 3.00
CA THR A 82 8.73 -24.71 2.09
C THR A 82 7.57 -25.08 1.16
N PRO A 83 7.81 -25.48 -0.10
CA PRO A 83 6.73 -25.88 -1.00
C PRO A 83 5.89 -27.01 -0.42
N ASN A 84 4.58 -26.94 -0.62
CA ASN A 84 3.70 -28.06 -0.29
C ASN A 84 3.84 -29.11 -1.39
N ILE A 85 4.30 -30.30 -1.01
CA ILE A 85 4.52 -31.43 -1.93
C ILE A 85 3.40 -32.49 -1.83
N ASP A 86 2.27 -32.13 -1.22
CA ASP A 86 1.12 -33.02 -1.02
C ASP A 86 1.48 -34.33 -0.27
N ASP A 87 2.31 -34.22 0.77
CA ASP A 87 2.67 -35.36 1.62
C ASP A 87 1.45 -35.84 2.42
N GLU A 88 0.86 -36.96 2.00
CA GLU A 88 -0.30 -37.60 2.65
C GLU A 88 -0.06 -37.94 4.12
N THR A 89 1.19 -38.07 4.54
CA THR A 89 1.58 -38.41 5.92
C THR A 89 1.87 -37.19 6.80
N LEU A 90 1.84 -35.98 6.24
CA LEU A 90 2.21 -34.74 6.93
C LEU A 90 1.38 -34.50 8.19
N ILE A 91 0.05 -34.64 8.10
CA ILE A 91 -0.85 -34.41 9.24
C ILE A 91 -0.55 -35.36 10.40
N SER A 92 -0.28 -36.64 10.09
CA SER A 92 0.11 -37.62 11.09
C SER A 92 1.43 -37.25 11.77
N LYS A 93 2.46 -36.85 10.99
CA LYS A 93 3.76 -36.42 11.53
C LYS A 93 3.64 -35.19 12.44
N LEU A 94 2.83 -34.20 12.04
CA LEU A 94 2.57 -32.99 12.83
C LEU A 94 1.88 -33.34 14.16
N GLN A 95 0.90 -34.24 14.11
CA GLN A 95 0.19 -34.71 15.29
C GLN A 95 1.11 -35.52 16.23
N GLU A 96 1.96 -36.40 15.69
CA GLU A 96 2.96 -37.16 16.46
C GLU A 96 4.01 -36.27 17.12
N ALA A 97 4.45 -35.22 16.41
CA ALA A 97 5.37 -34.23 16.95
C ALA A 97 4.72 -33.30 18.00
N GLY A 98 3.39 -33.27 18.08
CA GLY A 98 2.64 -32.41 18.99
C GLY A 98 2.71 -30.92 18.62
N VAL A 99 2.91 -30.62 17.33
CA VAL A 99 3.01 -29.25 16.81
C VAL A 99 1.61 -28.74 16.47
N GLU A 100 1.33 -27.47 16.74
CA GLU A 100 0.05 -26.86 16.37
C GLU A 100 -0.03 -26.76 14.83
N TYR A 101 -1.14 -27.19 14.24
CA TYR A 101 -1.32 -27.09 12.79
C TYR A 101 -2.72 -26.61 12.41
N GLU A 102 -2.78 -25.81 11.34
CA GLU A 102 -4.05 -25.32 10.79
C GLU A 102 -4.00 -25.28 9.26
N GLY A 103 -5.16 -25.50 8.64
CA GLY A 103 -5.34 -25.30 7.20
C GLY A 103 -5.65 -23.83 6.91
N LYS A 104 -4.83 -23.19 6.07
CA LYS A 104 -5.02 -21.81 5.64
C LYS A 104 -5.22 -21.77 4.14
N ASN A 105 -6.45 -21.47 3.74
CA ASN A 105 -6.67 -21.02 2.37
C ASN A 105 -5.92 -19.70 2.23
N LEU A 106 -4.96 -19.63 1.30
CA LEU A 106 -4.49 -18.35 0.80
C LEU A 106 -5.75 -17.63 0.37
N LYS A 107 -6.18 -16.62 1.14
CA LYS A 107 -7.25 -15.75 0.70
C LYS A 107 -6.67 -15.11 -0.56
N GLU A 108 -7.05 -15.67 -1.72
CA GLU A 108 -7.25 -14.94 -2.96
C GLU A 108 -7.49 -13.50 -2.54
N THR A 109 -6.53 -12.62 -2.81
CA THR A 109 -6.66 -11.22 -2.42
C THR A 109 -7.98 -10.78 -3.01
N SER A 110 -9.01 -10.71 -2.15
CA SER A 110 -10.38 -10.63 -2.65
C SER A 110 -10.42 -9.44 -3.59
N LEU A 111 -11.08 -9.54 -4.74
CA LEU A 111 -11.18 -8.41 -5.69
C LEU A 111 -11.57 -7.11 -4.97
N HIS A 112 -12.30 -7.23 -3.85
CA HIS A 112 -12.57 -6.15 -2.90
C HIS A 112 -11.32 -5.44 -2.32
N ASN A 113 -10.32 -6.19 -1.85
CA ASN A 113 -9.07 -5.64 -1.31
C ASN A 113 -8.24 -4.97 -2.41
N PHE A 114 -8.21 -5.55 -3.61
CA PHE A 114 -7.61 -4.90 -4.77
C PHE A 114 -8.31 -3.57 -5.10
N MET A 115 -9.64 -3.54 -5.11
CA MET A 115 -10.39 -2.31 -5.35
C MET A 115 -10.07 -1.22 -4.32
N ILE A 116 -10.02 -1.55 -3.03
CA ILE A 116 -9.71 -0.58 -1.98
C ILE A 116 -8.29 -0.02 -2.13
N ILE A 117 -7.31 -0.90 -2.39
CA ILE A 117 -5.90 -0.51 -2.50
C ILE A 117 -5.61 0.31 -3.77
N TRP A 118 -6.34 0.09 -4.87
CA TRP A 118 -6.07 0.76 -6.14
C TRP A 118 -7.04 1.90 -6.46
N ILE A 119 -8.35 1.73 -6.25
CA ILE A 119 -9.37 2.72 -6.62
C ILE A 119 -9.31 3.94 -5.72
N ILE A 120 -9.12 3.75 -4.40
CA ILE A 120 -9.09 4.87 -3.46
C ILE A 120 -7.88 5.80 -3.75
N PRO A 121 -6.63 5.30 -3.89
CA PRO A 121 -5.50 6.17 -4.19
C PRO A 121 -5.61 6.86 -5.55
N ILE A 122 -6.08 6.16 -6.59
CA ILE A 122 -6.31 6.75 -7.91
C ILE A 122 -7.36 7.87 -7.81
N GLY A 123 -8.47 7.63 -7.10
CA GLY A 123 -9.51 8.63 -6.88
C GLY A 123 -8.98 9.90 -6.21
N ILE A 124 -8.14 9.75 -5.19
CA ILE A 124 -7.51 10.88 -4.50
C ILE A 124 -6.58 11.64 -5.46
N ILE A 125 -5.71 10.97 -6.19
CA ILE A 125 -4.81 11.61 -7.17
C ILE A 125 -5.60 12.37 -8.24
N CYS A 126 -6.63 11.73 -8.79
CA CYS A 126 -7.53 12.37 -9.77
C CYS A 126 -8.21 13.61 -9.17
N SER A 127 -8.68 13.56 -7.93
CA SER A 127 -9.29 14.73 -7.28
C SER A 127 -8.31 15.89 -7.15
N ILE A 128 -7.06 15.61 -6.78
CA ILE A 128 -5.99 16.60 -6.63
C ILE A 128 -5.63 17.25 -7.97
N ILE A 129 -5.81 16.56 -9.10
CA ILE A 129 -5.50 17.10 -10.44
C ILE A 129 -6.72 17.80 -11.06
N ILE A 130 -7.89 17.18 -10.99
CA ILE A 130 -9.12 17.67 -11.63
C ILE A 130 -9.60 18.95 -10.96
N ILE A 131 -9.55 19.07 -9.63
CA ILE A 131 -10.05 20.25 -8.91
C ILE A 131 -9.25 21.52 -9.28
N PRO A 132 -7.89 21.53 -9.24
CA PRO A 132 -7.11 22.67 -9.70
C PRO A 132 -7.29 22.96 -11.19
N MET A 133 -7.38 21.91 -12.03
CA MET A 133 -7.57 22.09 -13.47
C MET A 133 -8.91 22.76 -13.78
N ALA A 134 -9.98 22.36 -13.08
CA ALA A 134 -11.27 23.02 -13.15
C ALA A 134 -11.20 24.46 -12.64
N ALA A 135 -10.55 24.71 -11.50
CA ALA A 135 -10.40 26.06 -10.95
C ALA A 135 -9.65 26.99 -11.91
N ILE A 136 -8.55 26.52 -12.52
CA ILE A 136 -7.78 27.27 -13.53
C ILE A 136 -8.66 27.57 -14.75
N TYR A 137 -9.41 26.58 -15.25
CA TYR A 137 -10.33 26.76 -16.36
C TYR A 137 -11.38 27.85 -16.07
N PHE A 138 -12.00 27.81 -14.87
CA PHE A 138 -13.00 28.81 -14.48
C PHE A 138 -12.41 30.21 -14.34
N ILE A 139 -11.20 30.34 -13.78
CA ILE A 139 -10.50 31.64 -13.68
C ILE A 139 -10.21 32.19 -15.07
N TRP A 140 -9.67 31.38 -15.98
CA TRP A 140 -9.39 31.80 -17.35
C TRP A 140 -10.67 32.23 -18.09
N ARG A 141 -11.74 31.45 -17.95
CA ARG A 141 -13.05 31.77 -18.54
C ARG A 141 -13.58 33.10 -18.04
N PHE A 142 -13.53 33.33 -16.73
CA PHE A 142 -13.98 34.59 -16.12
C PHE A 142 -13.18 35.80 -16.60
N LEU A 143 -11.86 35.68 -16.72
CA LEU A 143 -11.00 36.74 -17.23
C LEU A 143 -11.29 37.07 -18.71
N SER A 144 -11.55 36.06 -19.55
CA SER A 144 -11.95 36.28 -20.95
C SER A 144 -13.25 37.07 -21.04
N LEU A 145 -14.25 36.69 -20.25
CA LEU A 145 -15.54 37.37 -20.21
C LEU A 145 -15.42 38.84 -19.79
N LYS A 146 -14.56 39.13 -18.80
CA LYS A 146 -14.30 40.52 -18.37
C LYS A 146 -13.65 41.35 -19.49
N LYS A 147 -12.70 40.76 -20.24
CA LYS A 147 -12.02 41.40 -21.37
C LYS A 147 -13.00 41.68 -22.53
N GLU A 148 -13.84 40.72 -22.87
CA GLU A 148 -14.87 40.85 -23.91
C GLU A 148 -15.91 41.92 -23.52
N ASN A 149 -16.44 41.87 -22.29
CA ASN A 149 -17.43 42.85 -21.82
C ASN A 149 -16.88 44.28 -21.83
N LYS A 150 -15.62 44.49 -21.43
CA LYS A 150 -14.96 45.81 -21.49
C LYS A 150 -14.89 46.33 -22.94
N ARG A 151 -14.56 45.47 -23.92
CA ARG A 151 -14.51 45.84 -25.34
C ARG A 151 -15.89 46.25 -25.85
N LEU A 152 -16.92 45.45 -25.53
CA LEU A 152 -18.30 45.74 -25.91
C LEU A 152 -18.80 47.07 -25.33
N ARG A 153 -18.50 47.37 -24.06
CA ARG A 153 -18.86 48.66 -23.44
C ARG A 153 -18.24 49.86 -24.15
N ILE A 154 -16.98 49.75 -24.57
CA ILE A 154 -16.29 50.82 -25.31
C ILE A 154 -16.93 51.01 -26.70
N GLN A 155 -17.20 49.92 -27.41
CA GLN A 155 -17.86 49.97 -28.73
C GLN A 155 -19.25 50.60 -28.64
N VAL A 156 -20.07 50.17 -27.68
CA VAL A 156 -21.41 50.74 -27.47
C VAL A 156 -21.34 52.23 -27.14
N LYS A 157 -20.42 52.65 -26.25
CA LYS A 157 -20.25 54.07 -25.90
C LYS A 157 -19.84 54.90 -27.12
N TYR A 158 -18.90 54.41 -27.94
CA TYR A 158 -18.49 55.06 -29.18
C TYR A 158 -19.64 55.21 -30.18
N LEU A 159 -20.51 54.20 -30.29
CA LEU A 159 -21.67 54.26 -31.18
C LEU A 159 -22.76 55.22 -30.68
N LEU A 160 -22.94 55.37 -29.37
CA LEU A 160 -23.88 56.32 -28.79
C LEU A 160 -23.42 57.77 -28.89
N ASP A 161 -22.11 58.02 -28.76
CA ASP A 161 -21.50 59.36 -28.84
C ASP A 161 -21.41 59.88 -30.29
N LYS A 162 -21.52 58.99 -31.28
CA LYS A 162 -21.49 59.30 -32.71
C LYS A 162 -22.86 59.69 -33.29
N LYS A 163 -23.94 59.59 -32.51
CA LYS A 163 -25.32 59.89 -32.93
C LYS A 163 -25.75 61.25 -32.42
#